data_AF-A0A1F9QH58-F1
#
_entry.id   AF-A0A1F9QH58-F1
#
_cell.length_a   1.000
_cell.length_b   1.000
_cell.length_c   1.000
_cell.angle_alpha   90.00
_cell.angle_beta   90.00
_cell.angle_gamma   90.00
#
_symmetry.space_group_name_H-M   'P 1'
#
loop_
_entity.id
_entity.type
_entity.pdbx_description
1 polymer ?
#
loop_
_entity_poly.entity_id
_entity_poly.type
_entity_poly.pdbx_seq_one_letter_code
_entity_poly.pdbx_strand_id
1 'polypeptide(L)'
;MKITEIQEHLKRLGLRKAYRPYVEPESGAAMLKVRRPAQIVDGRLHGSEIDLYSAETFRVWTAKKKKAKTLAQKHKLQVRLLDGEAELFVPAALADTILSAFGAWTRRELTPEQLEAARARMRKVRNGLSLRKIPVKNEVTGAGGGY
;
A
#
# COMPACT_ATOMS: atom_id res chain seq x y z
N MET A 1 -11.57 1.06 -19.01
CA MET A 1 -12.52 0.97 -17.87
C MET A 1 -12.37 2.22 -17.01
N LYS A 2 -13.45 2.88 -16.63
CA LYS A 2 -13.40 4.05 -15.74
C LYS A 2 -13.21 3.60 -14.30
N ILE A 3 -12.53 4.41 -13.49
CA ILE A 3 -12.24 4.07 -12.08
C ILE A 3 -13.50 3.78 -11.24
N THR A 4 -14.61 4.45 -11.56
CA THR A 4 -15.92 4.27 -10.92
C THR A 4 -16.49 2.88 -11.18
N GLU A 5 -16.36 2.37 -12.41
CA GLU A 5 -16.81 1.02 -12.79
C GLU A 5 -16.04 -0.05 -12.00
N ILE A 6 -14.73 0.15 -11.80
CA ILE A 6 -13.90 -0.76 -11.00
C ILE A 6 -14.37 -0.76 -9.54
N GLN A 7 -14.67 0.41 -8.99
CA GLN A 7 -15.13 0.53 -7.61
C GLN A 7 -16.50 -0.14 -7.42
N GLU A 8 -17.41 0.00 -8.37
CA GLU A 8 -18.70 -0.69 -8.34
C GLU A 8 -18.52 -2.20 -8.46
N HIS A 9 -17.63 -2.65 -9.35
CA HIS A 9 -17.31 -4.07 -9.49
C HIS A 9 -16.77 -4.65 -8.17
N LEU A 10 -15.80 -3.99 -7.55
CA LEU A 10 -15.25 -4.41 -6.25
C LEU A 10 -16.30 -4.46 -5.14
N LYS A 11 -17.31 -3.57 -5.17
CA LYS A 11 -18.45 -3.62 -4.24
C LYS A 11 -19.34 -4.83 -4.51
N ARG A 12 -19.62 -5.15 -5.78
CA ARG A 12 -20.43 -6.33 -6.17
C ARG A 12 -19.78 -7.65 -5.76
N LEU A 13 -18.46 -7.70 -5.70
CA LEU A 13 -17.70 -8.86 -5.22
C LEU A 13 -17.88 -9.16 -3.72
N GLY A 14 -18.62 -8.33 -2.98
CA GLY A 14 -18.91 -8.58 -1.56
C GLY A 14 -17.69 -8.43 -0.64
N LEU A 15 -16.67 -7.68 -1.08
CA LEU A 15 -15.48 -7.41 -0.28
C LEU A 15 -15.83 -6.53 0.91
N ARG A 16 -15.41 -6.93 2.12
CA ARG A 16 -15.58 -6.16 3.35
C ARG A 16 -14.60 -5.01 3.44
N LYS A 17 -13.42 -5.14 2.81
CA LYS A 17 -12.40 -4.08 2.83
C LYS A 17 -12.54 -3.18 1.61
N ALA A 18 -12.54 -1.87 1.85
CA ALA A 18 -12.52 -0.86 0.79
C ALA A 18 -11.12 -0.72 0.17
N TYR A 19 -10.80 -1.54 -0.83
CA TYR A 19 -9.55 -1.44 -1.59
C TYR A 19 -9.48 -0.16 -2.41
N ARG A 20 -8.25 0.30 -2.71
CA ARG A 20 -8.00 1.46 -3.58
C ARG A 20 -7.62 1.02 -4.99
N PRO A 21 -8.57 0.92 -5.93
CA PRO A 21 -8.22 0.63 -7.31
C PRO A 21 -7.52 1.81 -7.99
N TYR A 22 -6.83 1.54 -9.09
CA TYR A 22 -6.40 2.50 -10.09
C TYR A 22 -6.35 1.81 -11.47
N VAL A 23 -6.31 2.61 -12.53
CA VAL A 23 -6.09 2.10 -13.89
C VAL A 23 -4.61 2.26 -14.19
N GLU A 24 -3.95 1.18 -14.57
CA GLU A 24 -2.56 1.24 -15.02
C GLU A 24 -2.47 2.05 -16.31
N PRO A 25 -1.62 3.10 -16.37
CA PRO A 25 -1.55 3.96 -17.55
C PRO A 25 -1.12 3.23 -18.83
N GLU A 26 -0.25 2.23 -18.71
CA GLU A 26 0.38 1.56 -19.85
C GLU A 26 -0.53 0.47 -20.44
N SER A 27 -1.07 -0.42 -19.60
CA SER A 27 -1.90 -1.54 -20.06
C SER A 27 -3.40 -1.25 -20.05
N GLY A 28 -3.84 -0.21 -19.34
CA GLY A 28 -5.25 0.02 -19.05
C GLY A 28 -5.86 -0.97 -18.04
N ALA A 29 -5.04 -1.83 -17.42
CA ALA A 29 -5.51 -2.85 -16.49
C ALA A 29 -6.07 -2.26 -15.18
N ALA A 30 -7.03 -2.97 -14.60
CA ALA A 30 -7.61 -2.65 -13.31
C ALA A 30 -6.73 -3.18 -12.18
N MET A 31 -6.02 -2.27 -11.52
CA MET A 31 -5.03 -2.58 -10.49
C MET A 31 -5.52 -2.17 -9.10
N LEU A 32 -4.98 -2.78 -8.05
CA LEU A 32 -5.09 -2.32 -6.68
C LEU A 32 -3.79 -1.67 -6.22
N LYS A 33 -3.87 -0.49 -5.59
CA LYS A 33 -2.69 0.14 -4.98
C LYS A 33 -2.12 -0.77 -3.91
N VAL A 34 -0.80 -0.95 -3.92
CA VAL A 34 -0.06 -1.68 -2.89
C VAL A 34 0.95 -0.78 -2.18
N ARG A 35 1.41 -1.20 -0.99
CA ARG A 35 2.43 -0.46 -0.22
C ARG A 35 3.82 -0.48 -0.84
N ARG A 36 4.16 -1.54 -1.56
CA ARG A 36 5.45 -1.74 -2.25
C ARG A 36 5.15 -2.27 -3.65
N PRO A 37 4.94 -1.37 -4.64
CA PRO A 37 4.69 -1.75 -6.03
C PRO A 37 5.77 -2.67 -6.60
N ALA A 38 5.42 -3.46 -7.62
CA ALA A 38 6.39 -4.25 -8.33
C ALA A 38 7.42 -3.33 -8.99
N GLN A 39 8.70 -3.70 -8.87
CA GLN A 39 9.81 -3.03 -9.55
C GLN A 39 10.82 -4.10 -9.92
N ILE A 40 11.37 -4.03 -11.14
CA ILE A 40 12.49 -4.86 -11.55
C ILE A 40 13.78 -4.09 -11.28
N VAL A 41 14.62 -4.61 -10.38
CA VAL A 41 15.94 -4.06 -10.05
C VAL A 41 16.96 -5.15 -10.28
N ASP A 42 17.97 -4.89 -11.10
CA ASP A 42 19.01 -5.86 -11.48
C ASP A 42 18.45 -7.22 -11.95
N GLY A 43 17.38 -7.17 -12.76
CA GLY A 43 16.71 -8.36 -13.30
C GLY A 43 15.88 -9.15 -12.28
N ARG A 44 15.65 -8.62 -11.07
CA ARG A 44 14.86 -9.27 -10.02
C ARG A 44 13.63 -8.46 -9.66
N LEU A 45 12.51 -9.16 -9.45
CA LEU A 45 11.30 -8.54 -8.93
C LEU A 45 11.45 -8.16 -7.46
N HIS A 46 11.07 -6.94 -7.14
CA HIS A 46 10.85 -6.42 -5.80
C HIS A 46 9.39 -5.98 -5.66
N GLY A 47 8.83 -6.14 -4.45
CA GLY A 47 7.46 -5.67 -4.20
C GLY A 47 6.38 -6.63 -4.68
N SER A 48 5.21 -6.10 -5.04
CA SER A 48 4.06 -6.86 -5.52
C SER A 48 3.14 -6.00 -6.37
N GLU A 49 2.39 -6.64 -7.24
CA GLU A 49 1.30 -6.08 -8.01
C GLU A 49 0.05 -6.93 -7.83
N ILE A 50 -1.11 -6.27 -7.90
CA ILE A 50 -2.40 -6.93 -7.72
C ILE A 50 -3.36 -6.37 -8.76
N ASP A 51 -3.81 -7.21 -9.67
CA ASP A 51 -4.75 -6.87 -10.73
C ASP A 51 -6.03 -7.72 -10.64
N LEU A 52 -7.10 -7.18 -11.21
CA LEU A 52 -8.34 -7.93 -11.42
C LEU A 52 -8.18 -8.77 -12.70
N TYR A 53 -7.76 -10.02 -12.52
CA TYR A 53 -7.46 -10.95 -13.61
C TYR A 53 -8.72 -11.46 -14.33
N SER A 54 -9.78 -11.73 -13.56
CA SER A 54 -11.08 -12.11 -14.09
C SER A 54 -12.19 -11.48 -13.25
N ALA A 55 -13.45 -11.70 -13.64
CA ALA A 55 -14.62 -11.14 -12.94
C ALA A 55 -14.56 -11.36 -11.42
N GLU A 56 -14.11 -12.53 -10.95
CA GLU A 56 -14.11 -12.88 -9.52
C GLU A 56 -12.72 -13.26 -8.99
N THR A 57 -11.66 -13.07 -9.76
CA THR A 57 -10.31 -13.47 -9.37
C THR A 57 -9.32 -12.32 -9.45
N PHE A 58 -8.57 -12.13 -8.37
CA PHE A 58 -7.41 -11.27 -8.32
C PHE A 58 -6.16 -12.07 -8.63
N ARG A 59 -5.26 -11.52 -9.43
CA ARG A 59 -3.91 -12.06 -9.55
C ARG A 59 -2.98 -11.21 -8.71
N VAL A 60 -2.05 -11.87 -8.02
CA VAL A 60 -1.00 -11.24 -7.23
C VAL A 60 0.34 -11.67 -7.80
N TRP A 61 1.04 -10.75 -8.46
CA TRP A 61 2.43 -10.97 -8.88
C TRP A 61 3.36 -10.44 -7.79
N THR A 62 4.31 -11.25 -7.30
CA THR A 62 5.06 -10.90 -6.09
C THR A 62 6.44 -11.53 -6.02
N ALA A 63 7.40 -10.76 -5.49
CA ALA A 63 8.72 -11.26 -5.11
C ALA A 63 8.67 -12.22 -3.89
N LYS A 64 7.54 -12.26 -3.17
CA LYS A 64 7.38 -13.04 -1.93
C LYS A 64 7.00 -14.49 -2.21
N LYS A 65 7.78 -15.18 -3.04
CA LYS A 65 7.55 -16.56 -3.52
C LYS A 65 7.17 -17.55 -2.41
N LYS A 66 7.92 -17.57 -1.30
CA LYS A 66 7.64 -18.46 -0.16
C LYS A 66 6.26 -18.21 0.45
N LYS A 67 5.88 -16.94 0.64
CA LYS A 67 4.58 -16.56 1.19
C LYS A 67 3.44 -16.93 0.25
N ALA A 68 3.60 -16.68 -1.06
CA ALA A 68 2.62 -17.08 -2.07
C ALA A 68 2.39 -18.59 -2.06
N LYS A 69 3.47 -19.40 -2.04
CA LYS A 69 3.38 -20.86 -1.94
C LYS A 69 2.65 -21.32 -0.69
N THR A 70 2.99 -20.79 0.48
CA THR A 70 2.35 -21.18 1.75
C THR A 70 0.86 -20.85 1.77
N LEU A 71 0.47 -19.65 1.31
CA LEU A 71 -0.93 -19.26 1.24
C LEU A 71 -1.70 -20.09 0.21
N ALA A 72 -1.08 -20.41 -0.92
CA ALA A 72 -1.68 -21.27 -1.93
C ALA A 72 -1.98 -22.67 -1.37
N GLN A 73 -1.04 -23.28 -0.67
CA GLN A 73 -1.24 -24.58 -0.04
C GLN A 73 -2.32 -24.53 1.05
N LYS A 74 -2.27 -23.51 1.92
CA LYS A 74 -3.24 -23.35 3.02
C LYS A 74 -4.67 -23.19 2.53
N HIS A 75 -4.87 -22.44 1.46
CA HIS A 75 -6.20 -22.08 0.93
C HIS A 75 -6.57 -22.85 -0.34
N LYS A 76 -5.77 -23.84 -0.76
CA LYS A 76 -5.94 -24.62 -1.99
C LYS A 76 -6.10 -23.74 -3.24
N LEU A 77 -5.22 -22.75 -3.39
CA LEU A 77 -5.23 -21.80 -4.52
C LEU A 77 -4.26 -22.19 -5.61
N GLN A 78 -4.54 -21.72 -6.82
CA GLN A 78 -3.61 -21.80 -7.94
C GLN A 78 -2.45 -20.82 -7.73
N VAL A 79 -1.23 -21.31 -7.93
CA VAL A 79 0.00 -20.52 -7.87
C VAL A 79 0.95 -20.94 -8.99
N ARG A 80 1.52 -19.96 -9.68
CA ARG A 80 2.65 -20.17 -10.59
C ARG A 80 3.92 -19.72 -9.89
N LEU A 81 4.90 -20.61 -9.80
CA LEU A 81 6.20 -20.32 -9.18
C LEU A 81 7.22 -20.09 -10.30
N LEU A 82 7.87 -18.93 -10.26
CA LEU A 82 8.88 -18.51 -11.22
C LEU A 82 10.22 -18.34 -10.48
N ASP A 83 11.31 -18.05 -11.18
CA ASP A 83 12.57 -17.79 -10.49
C ASP A 83 12.51 -16.45 -9.74
N GLY A 84 12.81 -16.46 -8.44
CA GLY A 84 12.68 -15.29 -7.56
C GLY A 84 11.24 -14.80 -7.26
N GLU A 85 10.23 -15.16 -8.04
CA GLU A 85 8.87 -14.58 -7.95
C GLU A 85 7.74 -15.62 -8.01
N ALA A 86 6.50 -15.15 -7.85
CA ALA A 86 5.30 -15.97 -7.96
C ALA A 86 4.09 -15.17 -8.43
N GLU A 87 3.18 -15.85 -9.14
CA GLU A 87 1.82 -15.39 -9.41
C GLU A 87 0.84 -16.22 -8.57
N LEU A 88 0.02 -15.57 -7.74
CA LEU A 88 -1.01 -16.21 -6.93
C LEU A 88 -2.39 -15.75 -7.40
N PHE A 89 -3.29 -16.70 -7.65
CA PHE A 89 -4.66 -16.41 -8.05
C PHE A 89 -5.58 -16.52 -6.84
N VAL A 90 -6.23 -15.42 -6.50
CA VAL A 90 -7.00 -15.24 -5.27
C VAL A 90 -8.46 -14.97 -5.65
N PRO A 91 -9.40 -15.89 -5.35
CA PRO A 91 -10.81 -15.62 -5.56
C PRO A 91 -11.29 -14.50 -4.64
N ALA A 92 -12.29 -13.74 -5.08
CA ALA A 92 -12.84 -12.61 -4.34
C ALA A 92 -13.26 -12.97 -2.91
N ALA A 93 -13.81 -14.18 -2.71
CA ALA A 93 -14.19 -14.71 -1.40
C ALA A 93 -13.03 -14.73 -0.37
N LEU A 94 -11.77 -14.82 -0.83
CA LEU A 94 -10.58 -14.87 0.01
C LEU A 94 -9.75 -13.57 -0.03
N ALA A 95 -10.14 -12.60 -0.86
CA ALA A 95 -9.38 -11.38 -1.09
C ALA A 95 -9.10 -10.60 0.20
N ASP A 96 -10.08 -10.48 1.09
CA ASP A 96 -9.92 -9.79 2.38
C ASP A 96 -8.90 -10.43 3.31
N THR A 97 -8.76 -11.75 3.24
CA THR A 97 -7.78 -12.48 4.02
C THR A 97 -6.39 -12.34 3.43
N ILE A 98 -6.27 -12.41 2.10
CA ILE A 98 -5.00 -12.65 1.42
C ILE A 98 -4.35 -11.36 0.88
N LEU A 99 -5.10 -10.49 0.21
CA LEU A 99 -4.51 -9.35 -0.52
C LEU A 99 -3.78 -8.37 0.41
N SER A 100 -4.31 -8.19 1.62
CA SER A 100 -3.65 -7.39 2.67
C SER A 100 -2.26 -7.92 3.05
N ALA A 101 -2.03 -9.24 2.98
CA ALA A 101 -0.74 -9.86 3.30
C ALA A 101 0.35 -9.55 2.24
N PHE A 102 -0.06 -9.14 1.04
CA PHE A 102 0.78 -8.66 -0.05
C PHE A 102 0.83 -7.13 -0.13
N GLY A 103 0.18 -6.45 0.80
CA GLY A 103 0.27 -4.99 0.95
C GLY A 103 -0.78 -4.22 0.17
N ALA A 104 -1.87 -4.86 -0.28
CA ALA A 104 -3.03 -4.17 -0.83
C ALA A 104 -3.49 -3.05 0.11
N TRP A 105 -3.69 -1.86 -0.45
CA TRP A 105 -4.03 -0.68 0.32
C TRP A 105 -5.53 -0.57 0.47
N THR A 106 -5.99 -0.55 1.71
CA THR A 106 -7.40 -0.37 2.05
C THR A 106 -7.62 1.01 2.66
N ARG A 107 -8.76 1.63 2.37
CA ARG A 107 -9.25 2.74 3.18
C ARG A 107 -9.66 2.15 4.53
N ARG A 108 -9.05 2.63 5.61
CA ARG A 108 -9.62 2.45 6.94
C ARG A 108 -10.77 3.43 7.06
N GLU A 109 -11.97 2.92 7.28
CA GLU A 109 -13.02 3.73 7.89
C GLU A 109 -12.62 3.90 9.35
N LEU A 110 -12.25 5.13 9.72
CA LEU A 110 -11.98 5.49 11.10
C LEU A 110 -13.30 5.92 11.72
N THR A 111 -13.61 5.40 12.90
CA THR A 111 -14.75 5.93 13.67
C THR A 111 -14.48 7.40 14.03
N PRO A 112 -15.51 8.23 14.28
CA PRO A 112 -15.33 9.62 14.69
C PRO A 112 -14.36 9.77 15.88
N GLU A 113 -14.43 8.87 16.85
CA GLU A 113 -13.56 8.80 18.03
C GLU A 113 -12.09 8.54 17.66
N GLN A 114 -11.84 7.63 16.71
CA GLN A 114 -10.49 7.35 16.21
C GLN A 114 -9.93 8.53 15.41
N LEU A 115 -10.80 9.27 14.72
CA LEU A 115 -10.44 10.47 13.97
C LEU A 115 -10.02 11.60 14.92
N GLU A 116 -10.79 11.85 15.97
CA GLU A 116 -10.49 12.78 17.06
C GLU A 116 -9.16 12.42 17.74
N ALA A 117 -8.97 11.14 18.10
CA ALA A 117 -7.72 10.67 18.70
C ALA A 117 -6.51 10.85 17.76
N ALA A 118 -6.67 10.60 16.46
CA ALA A 118 -5.61 10.83 15.47
C ALA A 118 -5.28 12.32 15.32
N ARG A 119 -6.29 13.19 15.29
CA ARG A 119 -6.12 14.66 15.27
C ARG A 119 -5.39 15.16 16.52
N ALA A 120 -5.76 14.67 17.70
CA ALA A 120 -5.10 15.01 18.96
C ALA A 120 -3.62 14.60 18.96
N ARG A 121 -3.28 13.40 18.44
CA ARG A 121 -1.89 12.94 18.29
C ARG A 121 -1.10 13.80 17.32
N MET A 122 -1.67 14.15 16.16
CA MET A 122 -1.02 15.02 15.18
C MET A 122 -0.77 16.43 15.73
N ARG A 123 -1.72 16.98 16.51
CA ARG A 123 -1.56 18.27 17.20
C ARG A 123 -0.40 18.22 18.20
N LYS A 124 -0.27 17.14 18.99
CA LYS A 124 0.87 16.94 19.91
C LYS A 124 2.20 16.85 19.18
N VAL A 125 2.28 16.10 18.09
CA VAL A 125 3.51 15.99 17.27
C VAL A 125 3.90 17.34 16.67
N ARG A 126 2.93 18.08 16.12
CA ARG A 126 3.16 19.43 15.57
C ARG A 126 3.69 20.39 16.64
N ASN A 127 3.10 20.37 17.82
CA ASN A 127 3.53 21.23 18.93
C ASN A 127 4.91 20.82 19.47
N GLY A 128 5.21 19.52 19.56
CA GLY A 128 6.53 19.02 19.95
C GLY A 128 7.63 19.36 18.94
N LEU A 129 7.33 19.39 17.64
CA LEU A 129 8.25 19.84 16.60
C LEU A 129 8.47 21.36 16.65
N SER A 130 7.44 22.16 16.99
CA SER A 130 7.60 23.62 17.14
C SER A 130 8.46 24.02 18.34
N LEU A 131 8.53 23.17 19.38
CA LEU A 131 9.36 23.39 20.57
C LEU A 131 10.84 23.01 20.37
N ARG A 132 11.18 22.30 19.28
CA ARG A 132 12.57 22.02 18.87
C ARG A 132 13.15 23.12 17.96
N LYS A 133 12.63 24.35 18.01
CA LYS A 133 13.35 25.51 17.48
C LYS A 133 14.61 25.69 18.32
N ILE A 134 15.74 25.26 17.77
CA ILE A 134 17.08 25.50 18.28
C ILE A 134 17.20 27.02 18.51
N PRO A 135 17.60 27.49 19.71
CA PRO A 135 17.85 28.91 19.90
C PRO A 135 19.03 29.29 18.99
N VAL A 136 18.77 30.13 17.99
CA VAL A 136 19.84 30.78 17.24
C VAL A 136 20.52 31.72 18.23
N LYS A 137 21.72 31.35 18.68
CA LYS A 137 22.59 32.29 19.39
C LYS A 137 22.90 33.44 18.43
N ASN A 138 22.24 34.58 18.61
CA ASN A 138 22.74 35.84 18.09
C ASN A 138 23.94 36.23 18.97
N GLU A 139 25.15 35.83 18.58
CA GLU A 139 26.36 36.46 19.09
C GLU A 139 26.48 37.84 18.44
N VAL A 140 25.96 38.83 19.16
CA VAL A 140 26.34 40.23 18.97
C VAL A 140 27.70 40.40 19.66
N THR A 141 28.78 40.35 18.89
CA THR A 141 30.08 40.85 19.34
C THR A 141 30.40 42.13 18.60
N GLY A 142 30.01 43.26 19.19
CA GLY A 142 30.72 44.51 18.95
C GLY A 142 31.97 44.53 19.81
N ALA A 143 33.13 44.80 19.20
CA ALA A 143 34.17 45.72 19.67
C ALA A 143 35.52 45.43 18.97
N GLY A 144 36.04 46.45 18.28
CA GLY A 144 37.45 46.83 18.40
C GLY A 144 38.42 46.46 17.27
N GLY A 145 39.14 47.47 16.78
CA GLY A 145 40.55 47.34 16.38
C GLY A 145 40.85 47.66 14.93
N GLY A 146 41.62 48.73 14.70
CA GLY A 146 41.96 49.29 13.39
C GLY A 146 43.15 48.61 12.71
N TYR A 147 43.46 49.12 11.51
CA TYR A 147 44.72 49.75 11.12
C TYR A 147 44.41 50.82 10.06
#